data_AF-A0A964UZM6-F1
#
_entry.id   AF-A0A964UZM6-F1
#
_cell.length_a   1.000
_cell.length_b   1.000
_cell.length_c   1.000
_cell.angle_alpha   90.00
_cell.angle_beta   90.00
_cell.angle_gamma   90.00
#
_symmetry.space_group_name_H-M   'P 1'
#
loop_
_entity.id
_entity.type
_entity.pdbx_description
1 polymer ?
#
loop_
_entity_poly.entity_id
_entity_poly.type
_entity_poly.pdbx_seq_one_letter_code
_entity_poly.pdbx_strand_id
1 'polypeptide(L)'
;MFRRQAQPLVSGRLMKVGASPYPAGAGGSGTTNQGYAGGAGVGGGAANAFGGGGGTGQAGTAATSGVGGDGGDGVSSSITGSAVTRGGGGGGSASSTIGTGGTGGGGDGGLQGGTPAAVNGTANTGGGGGGAYNLTGANGGSGVVILRYPSSYSLTNPGGGLTLSTATDGSDKVTTISAGTGNIQIA
;
A
#
# COMPACT_ATOMS: atom_id res chain seq x y z
N MET A 1 16.73 -29.84 54.73
CA MET A 1 15.28 -29.56 54.72
C MET A 1 15.07 -28.06 54.89
N PHE A 2 14.95 -27.31 53.80
CA PHE A 2 14.56 -25.90 53.82
C PHE A 2 13.79 -25.61 52.52
N ARG A 3 12.45 -25.54 52.62
CA ARG A 3 11.58 -25.10 51.53
C ARG A 3 11.66 -23.57 51.48
N ARG A 4 12.22 -22.99 50.41
CA ARG A 4 11.98 -21.58 50.09
C ARG A 4 10.62 -21.49 49.40
N GLN A 5 9.62 -21.04 50.16
CA GLN A 5 8.40 -20.46 49.61
C GLN A 5 8.79 -19.14 48.92
N ALA A 6 8.60 -19.07 47.61
CA ALA A 6 8.58 -17.80 46.90
C ALA A 6 7.14 -17.29 46.91
N GLN A 7 6.87 -16.26 47.72
CA GLN A 7 5.68 -15.42 47.59
C GLN A 7 6.00 -14.38 46.49
N PRO A 8 5.22 -14.27 45.40
CA PRO A 8 5.44 -13.20 44.45
C PRO A 8 4.86 -11.89 45.02
N LEU A 9 5.74 -10.91 45.25
CA LEU A 9 5.36 -9.54 45.55
C LEU A 9 4.68 -8.92 44.32
N VAL A 10 3.41 -8.55 44.49
CA VAL A 10 2.66 -7.68 43.58
C VAL A 10 2.94 -6.23 43.98
N SER A 11 3.55 -5.43 43.10
CA SER A 11 3.45 -3.95 43.04
C SER A 11 4.25 -3.50 41.82
N GLY A 12 3.69 -2.91 40.76
CA GLY A 12 2.80 -1.77 40.78
C GLY A 12 3.48 -0.62 40.04
N ARG A 13 3.40 -0.59 38.71
CA ARG A 13 3.46 0.68 37.96
C ARG A 13 2.48 0.62 36.80
N LEU A 14 1.22 0.75 37.18
CA LEU A 14 0.14 1.23 36.34
C LEU A 14 0.52 2.62 35.82
N MET A 15 1.00 2.72 34.59
CA MET A 15 0.75 3.91 33.77
C MET A 15 -0.46 3.61 32.90
N LYS A 16 -1.63 3.80 33.50
CA LYS A 16 -2.88 3.96 32.78
C LYS A 16 -2.86 5.35 32.16
N VAL A 17 -2.32 5.46 30.96
CA VAL A 17 -2.75 6.52 30.04
C VAL A 17 -4.09 6.04 29.47
N GLY A 18 -5.14 6.83 29.66
CA GLY A 18 -6.51 6.45 29.32
C GLY A 18 -6.61 5.97 27.87
N ALA A 19 -6.88 4.68 27.68
CA ALA A 19 -7.34 4.17 26.40
C ALA A 19 -8.75 4.75 26.16
N SER A 20 -8.90 5.51 25.07
CA SER A 20 -10.20 5.78 24.46
C SER A 20 -10.97 4.46 24.33
N PRO A 21 -12.28 4.40 24.65
CA PRO A 21 -13.04 3.15 24.72
C PRO A 21 -13.21 2.41 23.37
N TYR A 22 -12.60 2.89 22.28
CA TYR A 22 -12.57 2.23 20.99
C TYR A 22 -11.13 1.77 20.71
N PRO A 23 -10.86 0.45 20.59
CA PRO A 23 -9.53 -0.01 20.23
C PRO A 23 -9.17 0.56 18.85
N ALA A 24 -8.00 1.19 18.77
CA ALA A 24 -7.36 1.52 17.50
C ALA A 24 -7.29 0.26 16.62
N GLY A 25 -7.85 0.33 15.41
CA GLY A 25 -7.73 -0.75 14.43
C GLY A 25 -6.26 -0.92 14.04
N ALA A 26 -5.71 -2.13 14.19
CA ALA A 26 -4.37 -2.43 13.71
C ALA A 26 -4.30 -2.26 12.18
N GLY A 27 -3.16 -1.81 11.67
CA GLY A 27 -2.91 -1.75 10.23
C GLY A 27 -2.87 -3.15 9.61
N GLY A 28 -3.14 -3.23 8.30
CA GLY A 28 -3.04 -4.48 7.57
C GLY A 28 -1.60 -5.00 7.53
N SER A 29 -1.39 -6.31 7.70
CA SER A 29 -0.07 -6.92 7.57
C SER A 29 0.43 -6.85 6.13
N GLY A 30 1.75 -6.63 5.97
CA GLY A 30 2.41 -6.81 4.69
C GLY A 30 2.57 -8.28 4.32
N THR A 31 2.80 -8.54 3.04
CA THR A 31 3.19 -9.88 2.55
C THR A 31 4.67 -9.82 2.17
N THR A 32 5.45 -10.79 2.66
CA THR A 32 6.88 -10.91 2.35
C THR A 32 7.13 -10.77 0.85
N ASN A 33 8.01 -9.84 0.47
CA ASN A 33 8.38 -9.52 -0.92
C ASN A 33 7.26 -8.92 -1.79
N GLN A 34 6.12 -8.52 -1.22
CA GLN A 34 4.99 -7.94 -1.98
C GLN A 34 4.44 -6.64 -1.38
N GLY A 35 4.85 -6.27 -0.18
CA GLY A 35 4.49 -4.99 0.43
C GLY A 35 4.75 -4.94 1.93
N TYR A 36 4.86 -3.73 2.47
CA TYR A 36 4.97 -3.47 3.89
C TYR A 36 3.59 -3.38 4.55
N ALA A 37 3.59 -3.38 5.89
CA ALA A 37 2.36 -3.22 6.67
C ALA A 37 1.77 -1.80 6.53
N GLY A 38 0.46 -1.69 6.70
CA GLY A 38 -0.22 -0.42 6.87
C GLY A 38 -0.07 0.14 8.28
N GLY A 39 -0.42 1.42 8.43
CA GLY A 39 -0.48 2.09 9.71
C GLY A 39 -1.74 1.76 10.50
N ALA A 40 -1.67 1.93 11.82
CA ALA A 40 -2.83 1.79 12.69
C ALA A 40 -3.79 2.99 12.55
N GLY A 41 -5.09 2.75 12.70
CA GLY A 41 -6.10 3.80 12.83
C GLY A 41 -6.20 4.35 14.27
N VAL A 42 -6.99 5.41 14.45
CA VAL A 42 -7.34 5.98 15.75
C VAL A 42 -8.85 5.95 15.93
N GLY A 43 -9.33 5.26 16.96
CA GLY A 43 -10.75 5.20 17.33
C GLY A 43 -11.05 6.08 18.55
N GLY A 44 -12.07 6.94 18.45
CA GLY A 44 -12.50 7.76 19.59
C GLY A 44 -13.33 9.00 19.23
N GLY A 45 -14.62 8.84 18.95
CA GLY A 45 -15.55 9.97 18.82
C GLY A 45 -15.40 10.79 17.54
N ALA A 46 -15.48 12.13 17.62
CA ALA A 46 -15.52 13.04 16.47
C ALA A 46 -14.20 13.11 15.65
N ALA A 47 -13.12 12.48 16.13
CA ALA A 47 -11.78 12.56 15.54
C ALA A 47 -11.32 11.22 14.92
N ASN A 48 -12.25 10.44 14.38
CA ASN A 48 -11.95 9.16 13.74
C ASN A 48 -11.02 9.35 12.52
N ALA A 49 -9.94 8.57 12.48
CA ALA A 49 -9.00 8.56 11.37
C ALA A 49 -8.39 7.17 11.20
N PHE A 50 -7.97 6.87 9.98
CA PHE A 50 -7.50 5.54 9.58
C PHE A 50 -6.05 5.63 9.12
N GLY A 51 -5.24 4.63 9.44
CA GLY A 51 -3.85 4.59 8.99
C GLY A 51 -3.75 4.39 7.48
N GLY A 52 -2.63 4.82 6.92
CA GLY A 52 -2.34 4.62 5.49
C GLY A 52 -1.97 3.18 5.18
N GLY A 53 -2.24 2.74 3.96
CA GLY A 53 -1.79 1.44 3.45
C GLY A 53 -0.27 1.40 3.28
N GLY A 54 0.33 0.22 3.48
CA GLY A 54 1.76 0.03 3.18
C GLY A 54 2.02 0.06 1.67
N GLY A 55 3.18 0.60 1.28
CA GLY A 55 3.68 0.51 -0.07
C GLY A 55 4.65 -0.67 -0.22
N THR A 56 5.26 -0.79 -1.40
CA THR A 56 6.33 -1.76 -1.64
C THR A 56 7.70 -1.30 -1.14
N GLY A 57 7.87 -0.01 -0.84
CA GLY A 57 9.11 0.61 -0.37
C GLY A 57 9.16 0.87 1.13
N GLN A 58 8.01 1.16 1.75
CA GLN A 58 7.91 1.36 3.20
C GLN A 58 6.49 1.13 3.74
N ALA A 59 6.38 1.02 5.06
CA ALA A 59 5.11 0.92 5.76
C ALA A 59 4.28 2.21 5.62
N GLY A 60 2.95 2.07 5.72
CA GLY A 60 2.04 3.20 5.79
C GLY A 60 2.09 3.85 7.17
N THR A 61 1.79 5.14 7.24
CA THR A 61 1.84 5.88 8.52
C THR A 61 0.58 5.62 9.35
N ALA A 62 0.74 5.60 10.67
CA ALA A 62 -0.40 5.54 11.57
C ALA A 62 -1.17 6.87 11.56
N ALA A 63 -2.49 6.80 11.71
CA ALA A 63 -3.31 7.98 11.89
C ALA A 63 -3.01 8.68 13.21
N THR A 64 -3.39 9.96 13.27
CA THR A 64 -3.53 10.72 14.52
C THR A 64 -4.96 11.26 14.64
N SER A 65 -5.29 11.91 15.75
CA SER A 65 -6.65 12.41 16.00
C SER A 65 -7.14 13.34 14.88
N GLY A 66 -8.11 12.88 14.09
CA GLY A 66 -8.69 13.64 12.97
C GLY A 66 -7.82 13.72 11.70
N VAL A 67 -6.64 13.08 11.70
CA VAL A 67 -5.70 13.09 10.56
C VAL A 67 -5.40 11.66 10.12
N GLY A 68 -5.73 11.37 8.87
CA GLY A 68 -5.49 10.07 8.23
C GLY A 68 -4.00 9.86 8.01
N GLY A 69 -3.56 8.60 8.06
CA GLY A 69 -2.19 8.26 7.76
C GLY A 69 -1.91 8.30 6.25
N ASP A 70 -0.80 8.89 5.85
CA ASP A 70 -0.25 8.78 4.51
C ASP A 70 0.11 7.33 4.16
N GLY A 71 -0.10 6.97 2.90
CA GLY A 71 0.30 5.69 2.33
C GLY A 71 1.82 5.56 2.22
N GLY A 72 2.33 4.34 2.35
CA GLY A 72 3.75 4.05 2.17
C GLY A 72 4.17 4.20 0.70
N ASP A 73 5.38 4.69 0.47
CA ASP A 73 5.94 4.80 -0.87
C ASP A 73 6.21 3.44 -1.52
N GLY A 74 6.13 3.42 -2.85
CA GLY A 74 6.57 2.30 -3.67
C GLY A 74 8.08 2.23 -3.87
N VAL A 75 8.54 1.22 -4.60
CA VAL A 75 9.95 1.07 -4.99
C VAL A 75 10.20 1.68 -6.36
N SER A 76 11.32 2.39 -6.50
CA SER A 76 11.80 2.89 -7.79
C SER A 76 12.58 1.82 -8.54
N SER A 77 12.27 1.64 -9.83
CA SER A 77 12.99 0.71 -10.71
C SER A 77 13.32 1.37 -12.05
N SER A 78 14.55 1.19 -12.51
CA SER A 78 15.04 1.67 -13.82
C SER A 78 14.83 0.66 -14.95
N ILE A 79 14.02 -0.37 -14.75
CA ILE A 79 13.81 -1.45 -15.73
C ILE A 79 13.36 -0.96 -17.11
N THR A 80 12.69 0.20 -17.17
CA THR A 80 12.23 0.84 -18.41
C THR A 80 13.23 1.83 -19.04
N GLY A 81 14.50 1.83 -18.62
CA GLY A 81 15.53 2.76 -19.09
C GLY A 81 15.63 4.06 -18.28
N SER A 82 14.57 4.41 -17.54
CA SER A 82 14.56 5.47 -16.53
C SER A 82 13.86 5.00 -15.26
N ALA A 83 14.25 5.57 -14.11
CA ALA A 83 13.66 5.23 -12.83
C ALA A 83 12.18 5.64 -12.78
N VAL A 84 11.31 4.68 -12.45
CA VAL A 84 9.87 4.90 -12.24
C VAL A 84 9.45 4.17 -10.96
N THR A 85 8.80 4.89 -10.05
CA THR A 85 8.26 4.36 -8.80
C THR A 85 6.90 3.70 -9.02
N ARG A 86 6.68 2.51 -8.44
CA ARG A 86 5.41 1.76 -8.52
C ARG A 86 5.11 1.06 -7.20
N GLY A 87 3.83 0.80 -6.94
CA GLY A 87 3.35 0.08 -5.75
C GLY A 87 3.26 0.95 -4.50
N GLY A 88 2.78 2.20 -4.64
CA GLY A 88 2.48 3.07 -3.49
C GLY A 88 1.21 2.63 -2.76
N GLY A 89 1.18 2.78 -1.43
CA GLY A 89 0.02 2.52 -0.59
C GLY A 89 -1.02 3.65 -0.65
N GLY A 90 -2.29 3.34 -0.40
CA GLY A 90 -3.35 4.34 -0.35
C GLY A 90 -3.36 5.13 0.97
N GLY A 91 -3.79 6.39 0.92
CA GLY A 91 -3.96 7.24 2.09
C GLY A 91 -5.18 6.85 2.93
N GLY A 92 -5.09 7.04 4.25
CA GLY A 92 -6.19 6.78 5.18
C GLY A 92 -7.24 7.88 5.18
N SER A 93 -8.50 7.52 5.45
CA SER A 93 -9.58 8.50 5.64
C SER A 93 -9.48 9.19 6.99
N ALA A 94 -10.14 10.35 7.10
CA ALA A 94 -10.11 11.16 8.30
C ALA A 94 -11.34 12.04 8.45
N SER A 95 -11.59 12.56 9.65
CA SER A 95 -12.63 13.57 9.86
C SER A 95 -12.20 15.01 9.53
N SER A 96 -10.89 15.30 9.47
CA SER A 96 -10.39 16.67 9.21
C SER A 96 -9.33 16.74 8.12
N THR A 97 -8.26 15.94 8.20
CA THR A 97 -7.16 15.95 7.21
C THR A 97 -6.92 14.56 6.70
N ILE A 98 -7.16 14.32 5.42
CA ILE A 98 -6.96 13.02 4.78
C ILE A 98 -5.47 12.67 4.72
N GLY A 99 -5.18 11.37 4.70
CA GLY A 99 -3.86 10.89 4.33
C GLY A 99 -3.69 10.95 2.81
N THR A 100 -2.50 11.32 2.37
CA THR A 100 -2.10 11.28 0.96
C THR A 100 -1.71 9.86 0.54
N GLY A 101 -1.87 9.56 -0.75
CA GLY A 101 -1.34 8.34 -1.34
C GLY A 101 0.18 8.35 -1.41
N GLY A 102 0.81 7.20 -1.21
CA GLY A 102 2.24 7.04 -1.36
C GLY A 102 2.70 7.17 -2.82
N THR A 103 3.95 7.59 -3.02
CA THR A 103 4.55 7.65 -4.35
C THR A 103 4.53 6.29 -5.04
N GLY A 104 4.40 6.28 -6.37
CA GLY A 104 4.15 5.05 -7.12
C GLY A 104 2.67 4.67 -7.21
N GLY A 105 1.79 5.67 -7.14
CA GLY A 105 0.41 5.58 -7.60
C GLY A 105 -0.63 5.28 -6.51
N GLY A 106 -0.31 5.48 -5.24
CA GLY A 106 -1.32 5.42 -4.18
C GLY A 106 -2.38 6.51 -4.34
N GLY A 107 -3.63 6.17 -4.04
CA GLY A 107 -4.73 7.14 -4.02
C GLY A 107 -4.90 7.79 -2.64
N ASP A 108 -5.24 9.08 -2.62
CA ASP A 108 -5.53 9.84 -1.40
C ASP A 108 -6.80 9.33 -0.68
N GLY A 109 -6.80 9.40 0.64
CA GLY A 109 -7.97 9.06 1.46
C GLY A 109 -9.14 10.03 1.28
N GLY A 110 -10.33 9.61 1.67
CA GLY A 110 -11.54 10.46 1.66
C GLY A 110 -11.82 11.10 3.03
N LEU A 111 -12.46 12.27 3.03
CA LEU A 111 -12.99 12.84 4.26
C LEU A 111 -14.26 12.11 4.73
N GLN A 112 -14.48 12.12 6.03
CA GLN A 112 -15.76 11.77 6.62
C GLN A 112 -16.88 12.59 5.97
N GLY A 113 -17.90 11.91 5.44
CA GLY A 113 -18.99 12.54 4.68
C GLY A 113 -18.76 12.58 3.16
N GLY A 114 -17.59 12.15 2.68
CA GLY A 114 -17.36 11.84 1.26
C GLY A 114 -16.85 12.99 0.40
N THR A 115 -16.52 14.15 0.98
CA THR A 115 -15.98 15.30 0.21
C THR A 115 -14.72 15.86 0.89
N PRO A 116 -13.52 15.69 0.29
CA PRO A 116 -13.27 14.94 -0.94
C PRO A 116 -13.53 13.45 -0.76
N ALA A 117 -13.91 12.81 -1.87
CA ALA A 117 -14.02 11.36 -1.94
C ALA A 117 -12.62 10.72 -1.97
N ALA A 118 -12.54 9.45 -1.56
CA ALA A 118 -11.31 8.69 -1.72
C ALA A 118 -10.94 8.54 -3.19
N VAL A 119 -9.64 8.52 -3.49
CA VAL A 119 -9.10 8.49 -4.84
C VAL A 119 -8.61 7.09 -5.20
N ASN A 120 -8.88 6.65 -6.43
CA ASN A 120 -8.39 5.36 -6.91
C ASN A 120 -6.86 5.37 -7.03
N GLY A 121 -6.25 4.20 -6.84
CA GLY A 121 -4.86 4.01 -7.21
C GLY A 121 -4.65 4.25 -8.71
N THR A 122 -3.48 4.73 -9.07
CA THR A 122 -3.13 5.01 -10.47
C THR A 122 -3.01 3.70 -11.25
N ALA A 123 -3.70 3.58 -12.38
CA ALA A 123 -3.61 2.40 -13.24
C ALA A 123 -2.15 2.13 -13.67
N ASN A 124 -1.82 0.85 -13.85
CA ASN A 124 -0.50 0.36 -14.27
C ASN A 124 0.65 0.64 -13.28
N THR A 125 0.34 0.92 -12.02
CA THR A 125 1.33 1.12 -10.95
C THR A 125 1.24 0.07 -9.84
N GLY A 126 0.13 -0.68 -9.76
CA GLY A 126 -0.15 -1.56 -8.63
C GLY A 126 -0.41 -0.83 -7.30
N GLY A 127 -0.64 0.49 -7.33
CA GLY A 127 -0.87 1.28 -6.13
C GLY A 127 -2.22 1.03 -5.46
N GLY A 128 -2.28 1.21 -4.14
CA GLY A 128 -3.50 1.06 -3.35
C GLY A 128 -4.48 2.23 -3.53
N GLY A 129 -5.77 1.95 -3.45
CA GLY A 129 -6.81 3.00 -3.40
C GLY A 129 -6.92 3.62 -2.01
N GLY A 130 -7.36 4.87 -1.95
CA GLY A 130 -7.59 5.58 -0.70
C GLY A 130 -8.72 4.99 0.16
N GLY A 131 -8.56 5.09 1.47
CA GLY A 131 -9.57 4.69 2.44
C GLY A 131 -10.75 5.67 2.50
N ALA A 132 -11.92 5.20 2.94
CA ALA A 132 -13.11 6.01 3.16
C ALA A 132 -13.78 5.64 4.50
N TYR A 133 -14.52 6.58 5.11
CA TYR A 133 -15.26 6.34 6.35
C TYR A 133 -16.75 6.15 6.07
N ASN A 134 -17.33 5.01 6.48
CA ASN A 134 -18.73 4.65 6.24
C ASN A 134 -19.19 4.76 4.77
N LEU A 135 -18.24 4.64 3.86
CA LEU A 135 -18.40 4.68 2.41
C LEU A 135 -17.50 3.60 1.81
N THR A 136 -17.75 3.25 0.54
CA THR A 136 -16.85 2.37 -0.21
C THR A 136 -15.50 3.06 -0.42
N GLY A 137 -14.42 2.40 -0.02
CA GLY A 137 -13.06 2.84 -0.33
C GLY A 137 -12.80 2.84 -1.83
N ALA A 138 -11.75 3.54 -2.25
CA ALA A 138 -11.41 3.60 -3.66
C ALA A 138 -10.72 2.32 -4.14
N ASN A 139 -10.77 2.06 -5.44
CA ASN A 139 -10.17 0.89 -6.04
C ASN A 139 -8.64 1.03 -6.10
N GLY A 140 -7.92 -0.09 -5.93
CA GLY A 140 -6.51 -0.16 -6.28
C GLY A 140 -6.28 0.01 -7.79
N GLY A 141 -5.11 0.54 -8.15
CA GLY A 141 -4.66 0.60 -9.54
C GLY A 141 -4.23 -0.77 -10.05
N SER A 142 -4.46 -1.04 -11.33
CA SER A 142 -3.92 -2.25 -11.98
C SER A 142 -2.40 -2.31 -11.86
N GLY A 143 -1.85 -3.52 -11.76
CA GLY A 143 -0.41 -3.76 -11.86
C GLY A 143 0.06 -3.88 -13.31
N VAL A 144 1.37 -3.93 -13.49
CA VAL A 144 2.02 -4.28 -14.77
C VAL A 144 3.10 -5.32 -14.55
N VAL A 145 3.36 -6.12 -15.58
CA VAL A 145 4.57 -6.94 -15.67
C VAL A 145 5.50 -6.29 -16.68
N ILE A 146 6.76 -6.10 -16.31
CA ILE A 146 7.78 -5.51 -17.18
C ILE A 146 8.92 -6.50 -17.32
N LEU A 147 9.25 -6.86 -18.56
CA LEU A 147 10.38 -7.71 -18.90
C LEU A 147 11.40 -6.88 -19.66
N ARG A 148 12.68 -7.00 -19.29
CA ARG A 148 13.82 -6.47 -20.05
C ARG A 148 14.71 -7.63 -20.48
N TYR A 149 15.03 -7.70 -21.76
CA TYR A 149 15.73 -8.84 -22.35
C TYR A 149 16.58 -8.41 -23.56
N PRO A 150 17.66 -9.14 -23.91
CA PRO A 150 18.49 -8.78 -25.06
C PRO A 150 17.68 -8.71 -26.37
N SER A 151 18.00 -7.74 -27.22
CA SER A 151 17.28 -7.51 -28.50
C SER A 151 17.37 -8.68 -29.49
N SER A 152 18.31 -9.61 -29.28
CA SER A 152 18.42 -10.89 -30.00
C SER A 152 17.24 -11.83 -29.76
N TYR A 153 16.50 -11.64 -28.65
CA TYR A 153 15.28 -12.38 -28.38
C TYR A 153 14.03 -11.64 -28.85
N SER A 154 12.97 -12.41 -29.05
CA SER A 154 11.62 -11.98 -29.34
C SER A 154 10.68 -12.49 -28.26
N LEU A 155 9.80 -11.63 -27.76
CA LEU A 155 8.73 -12.00 -26.84
C LEU A 155 7.41 -11.95 -27.62
N THR A 156 6.67 -13.05 -27.61
CA THR A 156 5.35 -13.18 -28.23
C THR A 156 4.32 -13.68 -27.23
N ASN A 157 3.04 -13.44 -27.51
CA ASN A 157 1.91 -14.01 -26.78
C ASN A 157 1.08 -14.89 -27.73
N PRO A 158 1.44 -16.17 -27.93
CA PRO A 158 0.83 -17.01 -28.96
C PRO A 158 -0.71 -17.09 -28.91
N GLY A 159 -1.30 -16.96 -27.72
CA GLY A 159 -2.76 -16.93 -27.54
C GLY A 159 -3.43 -15.56 -27.75
N GLY A 160 -2.67 -14.50 -28.03
CA GLY A 160 -3.16 -13.14 -28.31
C GLY A 160 -3.84 -12.42 -27.13
N GLY A 161 -4.12 -13.10 -26.02
CA GLY A 161 -4.91 -12.59 -24.91
C GLY A 161 -4.22 -11.58 -23.98
N LEU A 162 -3.01 -11.14 -24.31
CA LEU A 162 -2.23 -10.17 -23.52
C LEU A 162 -2.09 -8.84 -24.27
N THR A 163 -2.21 -7.72 -23.56
CA THR A 163 -1.87 -6.39 -24.10
C THR A 163 -0.38 -6.13 -23.87
N LEU A 164 0.40 -6.16 -24.95
CA LEU A 164 1.85 -5.97 -24.94
C LEU A 164 2.24 -4.62 -25.56
N SER A 165 3.26 -3.98 -25.00
CA SER A 165 3.98 -2.87 -25.63
C SER A 165 5.48 -3.09 -25.48
N THR A 166 6.23 -3.07 -26.59
CA THR A 166 7.67 -3.34 -26.60
C THR A 166 8.43 -2.15 -27.18
N ALA A 167 9.43 -1.67 -26.44
CA ALA A 167 10.38 -0.66 -26.88
C ALA A 167 11.80 -1.23 -26.90
N THR A 168 12.67 -0.67 -27.74
CA THR A 168 14.12 -0.98 -27.72
C THR A 168 14.82 0.09 -26.90
N ASP A 169 15.65 -0.33 -25.94
CA ASP A 169 16.50 0.52 -25.10
C ASP A 169 17.94 0.01 -25.19
N GLY A 170 18.75 0.67 -26.03
CA GLY A 170 20.11 0.23 -26.34
C GLY A 170 20.12 -1.16 -26.97
N SER A 171 20.82 -2.11 -26.33
CA SER A 171 20.91 -3.51 -26.76
C SER A 171 19.74 -4.37 -26.33
N ASP A 172 18.83 -3.85 -25.52
CA ASP A 172 17.73 -4.60 -24.92
C ASP A 172 16.39 -4.20 -25.52
N LYS A 173 15.41 -5.08 -25.37
CA LYS A 173 13.99 -4.81 -25.50
C LYS A 173 13.36 -4.76 -24.12
N VAL A 174 12.41 -3.86 -23.94
CA VAL A 174 11.58 -3.74 -22.75
C VAL A 174 10.13 -3.95 -23.16
N THR A 175 9.52 -5.03 -22.69
CA THR A 175 8.10 -5.33 -22.91
C THR A 175 7.31 -5.09 -21.64
N THR A 176 6.25 -4.28 -21.76
CA THR A 176 5.25 -4.08 -20.71
C THR A 176 3.98 -4.85 -21.05
N ILE A 177 3.47 -5.60 -20.07
CA ILE A 177 2.19 -6.30 -20.11
C ILE A 177 1.25 -5.59 -19.15
N SER A 178 0.17 -4.99 -19.67
CA SER A 178 -0.74 -4.14 -18.87
C SER A 178 -2.12 -4.73 -18.63
N ALA A 179 -2.51 -5.75 -19.39
CA ALA A 179 -3.81 -6.39 -19.26
C ALA A 179 -3.83 -7.77 -19.92
N GLY A 180 -4.87 -8.53 -19.59
CA GLY A 180 -5.21 -9.77 -20.25
C GLY A 180 -4.71 -11.02 -19.54
N THR A 181 -4.90 -12.16 -20.20
CA THR A 181 -4.46 -13.47 -19.70
C THR A 181 -3.88 -14.29 -20.85
N GLY A 182 -2.90 -15.14 -20.54
CA GLY A 182 -2.25 -15.99 -21.53
C GLY A 182 -0.79 -16.24 -21.21
N ASN A 183 -0.13 -16.96 -22.12
CA ASN A 183 1.27 -17.30 -21.99
C ASN A 183 2.13 -16.34 -22.81
N ILE A 184 3.33 -16.08 -22.33
CA ILE A 184 4.41 -15.49 -23.11
C ILE A 184 5.33 -16.60 -23.63
N GLN A 185 5.94 -16.35 -24.78
CA GLN A 185 7.01 -17.17 -25.34
C GLN A 185 8.20 -16.28 -25.66
N ILE A 186 9.41 -16.74 -25.33
CA ILE A 186 10.67 -16.06 -25.63
C ILE A 186 11.46 -16.97 -26.57
N ALA A 187 11.86 -16.44 -27.72
CA ALA A 187 12.63 -17.15 -28.75
C ALA A 187 13.72 -16.24 -29.32
#